data_AF-A0A564G5L8-F1
#
_entry.id   AF-A0A564G5L8-F1
#
_cell.length_a   1.000
_cell.length_b   1.000
_cell.length_c   1.000
_cell.angle_alpha   90.00
_cell.angle_beta   90.00
_cell.angle_gamma   90.00
#
_symmetry.space_group_name_H-M   'P 1'
#
loop_
_entity.id
_entity.type
_entity.pdbx_description
1 polymer ?
#
loop_
_entity_poly.entity_id
_entity_poly.type
_entity_poly.pdbx_seq_one_letter_code
_entity_poly.pdbx_strand_id
1 'polypeptide(L)'
;MEPRKRPSWRALTPGQRALLQRMRREGALVSVRPWEMSTVRSLLARGLLRPRIRGRERGREGIWFLTALGVRIVPDPSEAASESDLEKDEAAGAP
;
A
#
# COMPACT_ATOMS: atom_id res chain seq x y z
N MET A 1 -8.83 -25.52 5.82
CA MET A 1 -8.01 -24.77 4.84
C MET A 1 -8.72 -23.44 4.61
N GLU A 2 -8.45 -22.43 5.45
CA GLU A 2 -9.14 -21.14 5.36
C GLU A 2 -8.83 -20.48 4.02
N PRO A 3 -9.84 -19.95 3.29
CA PRO A 3 -9.57 -19.13 2.12
C PRO A 3 -8.83 -17.90 2.63
N ARG A 4 -7.53 -17.79 2.32
CA ARG A 4 -6.71 -16.62 2.68
C ARG A 4 -7.43 -15.39 2.14
N LYS A 5 -8.13 -14.68 3.03
CA LYS A 5 -8.93 -13.49 2.73
C LYS A 5 -8.05 -12.57 1.90
N ARG A 6 -8.44 -12.34 0.64
CA ARG A 6 -7.70 -11.42 -0.23
C ARG A 6 -7.67 -10.07 0.49
N PRO A 7 -6.49 -9.47 0.69
CA PRO A 7 -6.41 -8.17 1.36
C PRO A 7 -7.20 -7.15 0.52
N SER A 8 -8.23 -6.55 1.11
CA SER A 8 -8.98 -5.45 0.49
C SER A 8 -8.29 -4.12 0.80
N TRP A 9 -8.38 -3.17 -0.14
CA TRP A 9 -7.81 -1.83 0.01
C TRP A 9 -8.25 -1.14 1.31
N ARG A 10 -9.54 -1.28 1.66
CA ARG A 10 -10.14 -0.70 2.86
C ARG A 10 -9.68 -1.34 4.18
N ALA A 11 -9.09 -2.54 4.13
CA ALA A 11 -8.54 -3.24 5.29
C ALA A 11 -7.06 -2.85 5.58
N LEU A 12 -6.53 -1.86 4.87
CA LEU A 12 -5.19 -1.32 5.08
C LEU A 12 -5.23 -0.06 5.92
N THR A 13 -4.27 0.09 6.83
CA THR A 13 -4.14 1.32 7.62
C THR A 13 -3.82 2.51 6.71
N PRO A 14 -4.10 3.76 7.12
CA PRO A 14 -3.76 4.95 6.34
C PRO A 14 -2.28 4.98 5.92
N GLY A 15 -1.35 4.61 6.83
CA GLY A 15 0.08 4.53 6.52
C GLY A 15 0.43 3.45 5.49
N GLN A 16 -0.26 2.31 5.50
CA GLN A 16 -0.10 1.27 4.48
C GLN A 16 -0.61 1.74 3.10
N ARG A 17 -1.77 2.40 3.07
CA ARG A 17 -2.36 2.96 1.84
C ARG A 17 -1.46 4.03 1.22
N ALA A 18 -0.97 4.97 2.03
CA ALA A 18 -0.06 6.02 1.58
C ALA A 18 1.23 5.44 0.97
N LEU A 19 1.84 4.44 1.62
CA LEU A 19 3.06 3.81 1.11
C LEU A 19 2.82 3.09 -0.21
N LEU A 20 1.71 2.37 -0.35
CA LEU A 20 1.38 1.67 -1.59
C LEU A 20 1.03 2.63 -2.73
N GLN A 21 0.31 3.73 -2.46
CA GLN A 21 0.06 4.78 -3.45
C GLN A 21 1.36 5.44 -3.91
N ARG A 22 2.27 5.71 -2.97
CA ARG A 22 3.60 6.22 -3.28
C ARG A 22 4.35 5.27 -4.23
N MET A 23 4.35 3.97 -3.92
CA MET A 23 4.94 2.96 -4.81
C MET A 23 4.23 2.82 -6.16
N ARG A 24 2.92 3.07 -6.22
CA ARG A 24 2.18 3.07 -7.49
C ARG A 24 2.65 4.21 -8.41
N ARG A 25 2.96 5.38 -7.84
CA ARG A 25 3.46 6.56 -8.55
C ARG A 25 4.95 6.51 -8.87
N GLU A 26 5.77 6.16 -7.89
CA GLU A 26 7.24 6.17 -7.98
C GLU A 26 7.81 4.83 -8.50
N GLY A 27 6.99 3.77 -8.49
CA GLY A 27 7.38 2.41 -8.84
C GLY A 27 8.07 1.68 -7.68
N ALA A 28 9.39 1.69 -7.68
CA ALA A 28 10.17 0.96 -6.69
C ALA A 28 10.36 1.80 -5.42
N LEU A 29 10.17 1.19 -4.25
CA LEU A 29 10.47 1.84 -2.98
C LEU A 29 11.97 1.68 -2.70
N VAL A 30 12.71 2.77 -2.90
CA VAL A 30 14.16 2.85 -2.66
C VAL A 30 14.35 3.72 -1.42
N SER A 31 14.93 3.15 -0.35
CA SER A 31 15.07 3.78 0.97
C SER A 31 13.73 4.01 1.70
N VAL A 32 13.47 3.15 2.69
CA VAL A 32 12.37 3.33 3.65
C VAL A 32 12.93 3.81 4.97
N ARG A 33 12.19 4.70 5.61
CA ARG A 33 12.57 5.19 6.92
C ARG A 33 12.42 4.06 7.95
N PRO A 34 13.21 4.05 9.05
CA PRO A 34 13.15 2.99 10.05
C PRO A 34 11.74 2.71 10.60
N TRP A 35 10.90 3.74 10.73
CA TRP A 35 9.52 3.58 11.18
C TRP A 35 8.59 2.96 10.12
N GLU A 36 8.89 3.12 8.83
CA GLU A 36 8.13 2.53 7.73
C GLU A 36 8.42 1.03 7.57
N MET A 37 9.53 0.53 8.12
CA MET A 37 9.89 -0.88 8.07
C MET A 37 8.84 -1.81 8.68
N SER A 38 8.10 -1.36 9.70
CA SER A 38 6.99 -2.13 10.27
C SER A 38 5.82 -2.24 9.27
N THR A 39 5.53 -1.16 8.54
CA THR A 39 4.54 -1.13 7.45
C THR A 39 4.97 -2.05 6.31
N VAL A 40 6.23 -1.96 5.87
CA VAL A 40 6.80 -2.83 4.82
C VAL A 40 6.72 -4.30 5.22
N ARG A 41 7.11 -4.66 6.45
CA ARG A 41 7.00 -6.04 6.96
C ARG A 41 5.55 -6.55 6.94
N SER A 42 4.60 -5.71 7.34
CA SER A 42 3.17 -6.07 7.31
C SER A 42 2.66 -6.28 5.87
N LEU A 43 3.06 -5.41 4.94
CA LEU A 43 2.68 -5.52 3.53
C LEU A 43 3.35 -6.73 2.83
N LEU A 44 4.57 -7.07 3.21
CA LEU A 44 5.26 -8.30 2.79
C LEU A 44 4.52 -9.54 3.29
N ALA A 45 4.12 -9.58 4.57
CA ALA A 45 3.35 -10.68 5.14
C ALA A 45 1.99 -10.87 4.42
N ARG A 46 1.40 -9.77 3.92
CA ARG A 46 0.18 -9.78 3.11
C ARG A 46 0.40 -10.10 1.63
N GLY A 47 1.65 -10.30 1.19
CA GLY A 47 1.99 -10.61 -0.21
C GLY A 47 1.79 -9.44 -1.18
N LEU A 48 1.70 -8.21 -0.67
CA LEU A 48 1.48 -7.00 -1.48
C LEU A 48 2.78 -6.41 -2.04
N LEU A 49 3.89 -6.68 -1.34
CA LEU A 49 5.23 -6.28 -1.74
C LEU A 49 6.09 -7.50 -2.00
N ARG A 50 7.15 -7.29 -2.79
CA ARG A 50 8.25 -8.22 -2.94
C ARG A 50 9.58 -7.48 -2.88
N PRO A 51 10.60 -8.01 -2.18
CA PRO A 51 11.94 -7.44 -2.24
C PRO A 51 12.57 -7.74 -3.61
N ARG A 52 13.33 -6.79 -4.14
CA ARG A 52 14.24 -7.04 -5.27
C ARG A 52 15.53 -7.60 -4.72
N ILE A 53 15.61 -8.92 -4.65
CA ILE A 53 16.83 -9.60 -4.25
C ILE A 53 17.81 -9.53 -5.43
N ARG A 54 18.75 -8.60 -5.41
CA ARG A 54 20.05 -8.83 -6.08
C ARG A 54 20.91 -9.63 -5.10
N GLY A 55 21.57 -10.67 -5.61
CA GLY A 55 22.25 -11.67 -4.78
C GLY A 55 23.13 -11.08 -3.67
N ARG A 56 23.17 -11.80 -2.53
CA ARG A 56 24.02 -11.58 -1.35
C ARG A 56 23.70 -10.40 -0.41
N GLU A 57 22.74 -9.53 -0.70
CA GLU A 57 22.32 -8.45 0.23
C GLU A 57 20.99 -8.77 0.93
N ARG A 58 20.91 -9.91 1.63
CA ARG A 58 19.71 -10.35 2.38
C ARG A 58 19.41 -9.54 3.66
N GLY A 59 19.91 -8.31 3.74
CA GLY A 59 19.86 -7.49 4.95
C GLY A 59 20.20 -6.00 4.78
N ARG A 60 20.45 -5.52 3.54
CA ARG A 60 20.60 -4.09 3.27
C ARG A 60 19.29 -3.57 2.68
N GLU A 61 18.93 -2.35 3.09
CA GLU A 61 17.71 -1.59 2.74
C GLU A 61 17.30 -1.83 1.28
N GLY A 62 16.49 -2.86 1.09
CA GLY A 62 16.37 -3.55 -0.19
C GLY A 62 15.23 -2.98 -0.98
N ILE A 63 15.47 -2.55 -2.19
CA ILE A 63 14.45 -1.98 -3.07
C ILE A 63 13.19 -2.89 -3.10
N TRP A 64 12.02 -2.36 -2.74
CA TRP A 64 10.76 -3.10 -2.76
C TRP A 64 9.91 -2.76 -3.97
N PHE A 65 9.17 -3.75 -4.47
CA PHE A 65 8.27 -3.61 -5.61
C PHE A 65 6.86 -4.09 -5.24
N LEU A 66 5.84 -3.46 -5.83
CA LEU A 66 4.48 -3.97 -5.77
C LEU A 66 4.41 -5.34 -6.47
N THR A 67 3.68 -6.27 -5.87
CA THR A 67 3.29 -7.51 -6.56
C THR A 67 2.10 -7.25 -7.48
N ALA A 68 1.75 -8.22 -8.34
CA ALA A 68 0.53 -8.14 -9.14
C ALA A 68 -0.72 -7.99 -8.26
N LEU A 69 -0.72 -8.59 -7.07
CA LEU A 69 -1.80 -8.39 -6.09
C LEU A 69 -1.81 -6.96 -5.55
N GLY A 70 -0.64 -6.44 -5.16
CA GLY A 70 -0.48 -5.04 -4.74
C GLY A 70 -1.00 -4.06 -5.78
N VAL A 71 -0.62 -4.24 -7.05
CA VAL A 71 -1.08 -3.43 -8.17
C VAL A 71 -2.61 -3.45 -8.32
N ARG A 72 -3.25 -4.61 -8.15
CA ARG A 72 -4.70 -4.75 -8.32
C ARG A 72 -5.52 -4.13 -7.21
N ILE A 73 -4.98 -4.06 -5.99
CA ILE A 73 -5.72 -3.53 -4.84
C ILE A 73 -5.48 -2.05 -4.62
N VAL A 74 -4.41 -1.48 -5.20
CA VAL A 74 -4.10 -0.06 -5.10
C VAL A 74 -4.93 0.65 -6.17
N PRO A 75 -5.93 1.46 -5.79
CA PRO A 75 -6.67 2.25 -6.77
C PRO A 75 -5.71 3.16 -7.52
N ASP A 76 -6.07 3.47 -8.76
CA ASP A 76 -5.28 4.41 -9.53
C ASP A 76 -5.23 5.74 -8.76
N PRO A 77 -4.06 6.40 -8.65
CA PRO A 77 -3.97 7.69 -7.98
C PRO A 77 -4.90 8.74 -8.60
N SER A 78 -5.32 8.58 -9.87
CA SER A 78 -6.35 9.40 -10.50
C SER A 78 -7.76 9.16 -9.94
N GLU A 79 -8.06 7.96 -9.45
CA GLU A 79 -9.38 7.62 -8.87
C GLU A 79 -9.43 7.82 -7.35
N ALA A 80 -8.29 7.74 -6.66
CA ALA A 80 -8.21 7.98 -5.22
C ALA A 80 -8.57 9.42 -4.81
N ALA A 81 -8.48 10.38 -5.75
CA ALA A 81 -8.97 11.74 -5.55
C ALA A 81 -10.50 11.80 -5.47
N SER A 82 -11.22 10.94 -6.20
CA SER A 82 -12.68 10.97 -6.29
C SER A 82 -13.39 10.33 -5.08
N GLU A 83 -12.73 9.46 -4.31
CA GLU A 83 -13.29 8.93 -3.05
C GLU A 83 -13.17 9.91 -1.87
N SER A 84 -12.42 11.01 -2.01
CA SER A 84 -12.28 12.02 -0.94
C SER A 84 -13.33 13.13 -1.02
N ASP A 85 -14.06 13.25 -2.14
CA ASP A 85 -15.07 14.29 -2.36
C ASP A 85 -16.51 13.83 -2.05
N LEU A 86 -16.76 12.53 -1.83
CA LEU A 86 -18.13 12.03 -1.60
C LEU A 86 -18.54 11.91 -0.13
N GLU A 87 -17.67 12.26 0.83
CA GLU A 87 -17.97 12.20 2.27
C GLU A 87 -18.06 13.60 2.91
N LYS A 88 -18.47 14.62 2.12
CA LYS A 88 -18.62 16.01 2.62
C LYS A 88 -19.99 16.67 2.41
N ASP A 89 -21.00 15.93 1.93
CA ASP A 89 -22.33 16.49 1.63
C ASP A 89 -23.50 15.94 2.49
N GLU A 90 -23.22 15.28 3.62
CA GLU A 90 -24.28 14.84 4.56
C GLU A 90 -24.18 15.53 5.94
N ALA A 91 -23.85 16.83 5.96
CA ALA A 91 -23.82 17.64 7.19
C ALA A 91 -24.34 19.07 7.03
N ALA A 92 -25.35 19.27 6.19
CA ALA A 92 -26.07 20.54 6.13
C ALA A 92 -27.57 20.30 5.89
N GLY A 93 -28.23 19.72 6.89
CA GLY A 93 -29.68 19.67 6.99
C GLY A 93 -30.12 20.11 8.38
N ALA A 94 -31.07 21.04 8.41
CA ALA A 94 -31.79 21.62 9.55
C ALA A 94 -31.07 22.79 10.28
N PRO A 95 -31.80 23.85 10.68
CA PRO A 95 -33.20 23.85 11.15
C PRO A 95 -34.28 24.00 10.06
#